data_AF-A0A1J5GNS2-F1
#
_entry.id   AF-A0A1J5GNS2-F1
#
_cell.length_a   1.000
_cell.length_b   1.000
_cell.length_c   1.000
_cell.angle_alpha   90.00
_cell.angle_beta   90.00
_cell.angle_gamma   90.00
#
_symmetry.space_group_name_H-M   'P 1'
#
loop_
_entity.id
_entity.type
_entity.pdbx_description
1 polymer ?
#
loop_
_entity_poly.entity_id
_entity_poly.type
_entity_poly.pdbx_seq_one_letter_code
_entity_poly.pdbx_strand_id
1 'polypeptide(L)'
;MKENTTRILTWLYPQGNSPRWVNVDELKMLVPNMTKAGLQSSLTFLQQRKRILVERVSSIQSVSITTYGMKDLEQEIPAFSKLRREWKGDWWAVVFLEAPKQDSNFRFLRRVLLGERALALTRGVFLFPGYIPEKVSYELHHSYEGAVMVAPFRKWTFGDDKQIIGSILRISDLANTYSSISKEIDRLLEKKTIEKRAVNQSKIDISSIFDRLFTALQNDFGVLHEYYPQVQSGVDLVYSLQNLVAMG
;
A
#
# COMPACT_ATOMS: atom_id res chain seq x y z
N MET A 1 0.04 -12.28 1.69
CA MET A 1 0.17 -12.98 0.40
C MET A 1 1.65 -13.23 0.07
N LYS A 2 2.02 -14.03 -0.96
CA LYS A 2 3.43 -14.12 -1.38
C LYS A 2 3.83 -12.79 -2.04
N GLU A 3 5.03 -12.29 -1.75
CA GLU A 3 5.49 -10.96 -2.21
C GLU A 3 5.26 -10.72 -3.71
N ASN A 4 5.62 -11.68 -4.55
CA ASN A 4 5.48 -11.58 -6.00
C ASN A 4 4.04 -11.44 -6.51
N THR A 5 3.07 -12.06 -5.83
CA THR A 5 1.67 -11.88 -6.22
C THR A 5 1.15 -10.50 -5.81
N THR A 6 1.60 -9.97 -4.66
CA THR A 6 1.30 -8.58 -4.27
C THR A 6 1.98 -7.58 -5.21
N ARG A 7 3.22 -7.83 -5.68
CA ARG A 7 3.90 -7.04 -6.73
C ARG A 7 3.08 -6.97 -8.02
N ILE A 8 2.62 -8.12 -8.51
CA ILE A 8 1.77 -8.18 -9.71
C ILE A 8 0.50 -7.35 -9.49
N LEU A 9 -0.20 -7.52 -8.37
CA LEU A 9 -1.42 -6.74 -8.09
C LEU A 9 -1.15 -5.23 -7.99
N THR A 10 -0.04 -4.84 -7.37
CA THR A 10 0.41 -3.44 -7.28
C THR A 10 0.55 -2.82 -8.68
N TRP A 11 1.17 -3.55 -9.60
CA TRP A 11 1.34 -3.07 -10.97
C TRP A 11 0.07 -3.07 -11.80
N LEU A 12 -0.87 -3.97 -11.51
CA LEU A 12 -2.16 -4.03 -12.20
C LEU A 12 -3.17 -3.02 -11.64
N TYR A 13 -2.87 -2.34 -10.54
CA TYR A 13 -3.81 -1.40 -9.93
C TYR A 13 -4.10 -0.24 -10.90
N PRO A 14 -5.38 0.03 -11.23
CA PRO A 14 -5.74 0.98 -12.26
C PRO A 14 -5.63 2.44 -11.78
N GLN A 15 -5.38 3.34 -12.72
CA GLN A 15 -5.56 4.77 -12.52
C GLN A 15 -7.03 5.13 -12.82
N GLY A 16 -7.85 5.26 -11.78
CA GLY A 16 -9.27 5.56 -11.91
C GLY A 16 -10.16 4.33 -12.08
N ASN A 17 -11.29 4.50 -12.78
CA ASN A 17 -12.34 3.47 -12.86
C ASN A 17 -12.17 2.49 -14.04
N SER A 18 -11.21 2.73 -14.94
CA SER A 18 -10.99 1.89 -16.11
C SER A 18 -10.03 0.75 -15.77
N PRO A 19 -10.34 -0.51 -16.14
CA PRO A 19 -9.43 -1.63 -15.94
C PRO A 19 -8.09 -1.42 -16.65
N ARG A 20 -6.98 -1.76 -15.97
CA ARG A 20 -5.64 -1.77 -16.57
C ARG A 20 -5.33 -3.18 -17.06
N TRP A 21 -5.41 -3.36 -18.38
CA TRP A 21 -4.98 -4.60 -19.04
C TRP A 21 -3.50 -4.54 -19.38
N VAL A 22 -2.76 -5.55 -18.91
CA VAL A 22 -1.31 -5.65 -19.08
C VAL A 22 -0.96 -6.97 -19.75
N ASN A 23 -0.09 -6.94 -20.76
CA ASN A 23 0.43 -8.16 -21.37
C ASN A 23 1.30 -8.92 -20.35
N VAL A 24 1.14 -10.24 -20.25
CA VAL A 24 1.94 -11.08 -19.35
C VAL A 24 3.45 -10.93 -19.54
N ASP A 25 3.92 -10.60 -20.75
CA ASP A 25 5.33 -10.35 -21.02
C ASP A 25 5.88 -9.11 -20.30
N GLU A 26 5.05 -8.09 -20.09
CA GLU A 26 5.42 -6.90 -19.30
C GLU A 26 5.67 -7.28 -17.84
N LEU A 27 4.86 -8.17 -17.27
CA LEU A 27 4.97 -8.54 -15.85
C LEU A 27 6.30 -9.19 -15.48
N LYS A 28 7.04 -9.75 -16.45
CA LYS A 28 8.36 -10.36 -16.20
C LYS A 28 9.37 -9.35 -15.64
N MET A 29 9.25 -8.07 -15.99
CA MET A 29 10.13 -7.03 -15.46
C MET A 29 9.89 -6.74 -13.98
N LEU A 30 8.73 -7.10 -13.44
CA LEU A 30 8.33 -6.82 -12.05
C LEU A 30 8.66 -7.97 -11.11
N VAL A 31 9.02 -9.12 -11.66
CA VAL A 31 9.39 -10.33 -10.90
C VAL A 31 10.63 -10.95 -11.56
N PRO A 32 11.77 -10.23 -11.61
CA PRO A 32 12.92 -10.62 -12.43
C PRO A 32 13.51 -11.97 -12.04
N ASN A 33 13.38 -12.36 -10.77
CA ASN A 33 13.88 -13.64 -10.25
C ASN A 33 12.91 -14.82 -10.46
N MET A 34 11.77 -14.59 -11.12
CA MET A 34 10.74 -15.59 -11.32
C MET A 34 10.86 -16.24 -12.70
N THR A 35 10.88 -17.57 -12.73
CA THR A 35 10.84 -18.32 -13.99
C THR A 35 9.49 -18.11 -14.70
N LYS A 36 9.43 -18.33 -16.02
CA LYS A 36 8.16 -18.27 -16.78
C LYS A 36 7.07 -19.17 -16.17
N ALA A 37 7.44 -20.38 -15.75
CA ALA A 37 6.53 -21.30 -15.08
C ALA A 37 6.06 -20.77 -13.71
N GLY A 38 6.96 -20.13 -12.95
CA GLY A 38 6.61 -19.48 -11.69
C GLY A 38 5.62 -18.32 -11.86
N LEU A 39 5.80 -17.51 -12.91
CA LEU A 39 4.86 -16.43 -13.24
C LEU A 39 3.50 -16.99 -13.61
N GLN A 40 3.45 -17.99 -14.49
CA GLN A 40 2.20 -18.64 -14.86
C GLN A 40 1.49 -19.27 -13.65
N SER A 41 2.23 -19.92 -12.76
CA SER A 41 1.69 -20.46 -11.51
C SER A 41 1.11 -19.37 -10.60
N SER A 42 1.80 -18.23 -10.49
CA SER A 42 1.33 -17.07 -9.72
C SER A 42 0.05 -16.47 -10.30
N LEU A 43 -0.04 -16.35 -11.64
CA LEU A 43 -1.23 -15.88 -12.32
C LEU A 43 -2.40 -16.86 -12.15
N THR A 44 -2.18 -18.16 -12.31
CA THR A 44 -3.20 -19.19 -12.06
C THR A 44 -3.71 -19.12 -10.62
N PHE A 45 -2.82 -18.98 -9.64
CA PHE A 45 -3.20 -18.82 -8.24
C PHE A 45 -4.06 -17.56 -8.01
N LEU A 46 -3.64 -16.42 -8.54
CA LEU A 46 -4.40 -15.16 -8.44
C LEU A 46 -5.76 -15.26 -9.12
N GLN A 47 -5.85 -15.92 -10.26
CA GLN A 47 -7.09 -16.14 -11.01
C GLN A 47 -8.05 -17.07 -10.25
N GLN A 48 -7.56 -18.19 -9.71
CA GLN A 48 -8.35 -19.11 -8.87
C GLN A 48 -8.91 -18.41 -7.62
N ARG A 49 -8.15 -17.45 -7.06
CA ARG A 49 -8.59 -16.60 -5.95
C ARG A 49 -9.45 -15.41 -6.38
N LYS A 50 -9.83 -15.31 -7.66
CA LYS A 50 -10.63 -14.24 -8.25
C LYS A 50 -10.02 -12.84 -8.06
N ARG A 51 -8.69 -12.72 -7.93
CA ARG A 51 -7.97 -11.45 -7.74
C ARG A 51 -7.57 -10.79 -9.05
N ILE A 52 -7.46 -11.58 -10.12
CA ILE A 52 -7.20 -11.08 -11.47
C ILE A 52 -8.16 -11.71 -12.47
N LEU A 53 -8.35 -11.02 -13.59
CA LEU A 53 -8.90 -11.56 -14.83
C LEU A 53 -7.75 -11.85 -15.79
N VAL A 54 -7.92 -12.89 -16.59
CA VAL A 54 -7.00 -13.27 -17.66
C VAL A 54 -7.82 -13.33 -18.93
N GLU A 55 -7.42 -12.55 -19.93
CA GLU A 55 -7.99 -12.58 -21.27
C GLU A 55 -6.95 -13.04 -22.27
N ARG A 56 -7.41 -13.76 -23.28
CA ARG A 56 -6.57 -14.18 -24.40
C ARG A 56 -7.26 -13.81 -25.70
N VAL A 57 -6.65 -12.88 -26.42
CA VAL A 57 -7.11 -12.46 -27.75
C VAL A 57 -6.00 -12.81 -28.73
N SER A 58 -6.30 -13.73 -29.65
CA SER A 58 -5.32 -14.33 -30.57
C SER A 58 -4.13 -14.95 -29.81
N SER A 59 -2.91 -14.46 -30.02
CA SER A 59 -1.68 -14.92 -29.37
C SER A 59 -1.31 -14.15 -28.12
N ILE A 60 -2.03 -13.06 -27.80
CA ILE A 60 -1.70 -12.17 -26.69
C ILE A 60 -2.52 -12.56 -25.47
N GLN A 61 -1.83 -12.78 -24.35
CA GLN A 61 -2.44 -12.99 -23.04
C GLN A 61 -2.28 -11.71 -22.21
N SER A 62 -3.41 -11.17 -21.78
CA SER A 62 -3.49 -9.95 -20.99
C SER A 62 -4.14 -10.25 -19.65
N VAL A 63 -3.77 -9.49 -18.62
CA VAL A 63 -4.33 -9.62 -17.29
C VAL A 63 -4.72 -8.26 -16.72
N SER A 64 -5.75 -8.25 -15.89
CA SER A 64 -6.19 -7.06 -15.14
C SER A 64 -6.55 -7.48 -13.72
N ILE A 65 -6.39 -6.57 -12.76
CA ILE A 65 -6.89 -6.79 -11.40
C ILE A 65 -8.43 -6.76 -11.38
N THR A 66 -9.04 -7.56 -10.52
CA THR A 66 -10.50 -7.50 -10.27
C THR A 66 -10.80 -6.52 -9.13
N THR A 67 -12.07 -6.14 -8.96
CA THR A 67 -12.51 -5.38 -7.77
C THR A 67 -12.20 -6.09 -6.46
N TYR A 68 -12.29 -7.42 -6.44
CA TYR A 68 -11.91 -8.21 -5.28
C TYR A 68 -10.40 -8.16 -5.02
N GLY A 69 -9.58 -8.27 -6.08
CA GLY A 69 -8.13 -8.11 -5.99
C GLY A 69 -7.71 -6.71 -5.52
N MET A 70 -8.39 -5.66 -5.95
CA MET A 70 -8.16 -4.28 -5.49
C MET A 70 -8.42 -4.15 -3.99
N LYS A 71 -9.58 -4.61 -3.51
CA LYS A 71 -9.91 -4.57 -2.07
C LYS A 71 -8.90 -5.34 -1.22
N ASP A 72 -8.51 -6.54 -1.66
CA ASP A 72 -7.50 -7.34 -0.96
C ASP A 72 -6.14 -6.62 -0.94
N LEU A 73 -5.74 -5.97 -2.04
CA LEU A 73 -4.51 -5.19 -2.09
C LEU A 73 -4.56 -3.96 -1.17
N GLU A 74 -5.68 -3.23 -1.15
CA GLU A 74 -5.87 -2.05 -0.30
C GLU A 74 -5.82 -2.39 1.20
N GLN A 75 -6.25 -3.59 1.59
CA GLN A 75 -6.08 -4.10 2.95
C GLN A 75 -4.61 -4.45 3.26
N GLU A 76 -3.90 -5.06 2.31
CA GLU A 76 -2.49 -5.40 2.49
C GLU A 76 -1.58 -4.15 2.47
N ILE A 77 -1.86 -3.17 1.60
CA ILE A 77 -1.09 -1.95 1.36
C ILE A 77 -2.04 -0.73 1.50
N PRO A 78 -2.12 -0.11 2.69
CA PRO A 78 -3.06 0.96 2.98
C PRO A 78 -2.95 2.19 2.08
N ALA A 79 -1.77 2.44 1.50
CA ALA A 79 -1.54 3.54 0.57
C ALA A 79 -2.49 3.52 -0.65
N PHE A 80 -2.94 2.34 -1.09
CA PHE A 80 -3.93 2.22 -2.18
C PHE A 80 -5.35 2.59 -1.75
N SER A 81 -5.67 2.46 -0.46
CA SER A 81 -7.02 2.71 0.05
C SER A 81 -7.44 4.15 -0.22
N LYS A 82 -8.57 4.31 -0.91
CA LYS A 82 -9.17 5.62 -1.14
C LYS A 82 -9.47 6.36 0.16
N LEU A 83 -10.01 5.64 1.16
CA LEU A 83 -10.30 6.20 2.49
C LEU A 83 -9.06 6.77 3.17
N ARG A 84 -7.89 6.12 2.98
CA ARG A 84 -6.63 6.61 3.52
C ARG A 84 -6.11 7.82 2.74
N ARG A 85 -6.11 7.77 1.41
CA ARG A 85 -5.66 8.91 0.58
C ARG A 85 -6.52 10.16 0.71
N GLU A 86 -7.80 10.00 1.06
CA GLU A 86 -8.73 11.12 1.28
C GLU A 86 -8.80 11.56 2.75
N TRP A 87 -8.11 10.86 3.65
CA TRP A 87 -8.08 11.15 5.08
C TRP A 87 -7.57 12.56 5.38
N LYS A 88 -8.17 13.23 6.37
CA LYS A 88 -7.93 14.67 6.69
C LYS A 88 -7.65 14.91 8.17
N GLY A 89 -6.79 14.10 8.77
CA GLY A 89 -6.39 14.31 10.17
C GLY A 89 -7.34 13.74 11.23
N ASP A 90 -8.42 13.06 10.84
CA ASP A 90 -9.41 12.51 11.76
C ASP A 90 -8.98 11.16 12.34
N TRP A 91 -8.61 11.14 13.61
CA TRP A 91 -8.19 9.94 14.30
C TRP A 91 -9.29 9.37 15.19
N TRP A 92 -9.28 8.06 15.36
CA TRP A 92 -10.00 7.39 16.44
C TRP A 92 -8.99 6.77 17.40
N ALA A 93 -9.06 7.14 18.68
CA ALA A 93 -8.26 6.55 19.73
C ALA A 93 -9.02 5.39 20.38
N VAL A 94 -8.29 4.31 20.64
CA VAL A 94 -8.66 3.22 21.55
C VAL A 94 -7.73 3.32 22.75
N VAL A 95 -8.29 3.64 23.93
CA VAL A 95 -7.56 3.87 25.18
C VAL A 95 -8.02 2.86 26.21
N PHE A 96 -7.13 1.98 26.64
CA PHE A 96 -7.40 1.06 27.75
C PHE A 96 -7.26 1.81 29.08
N LEU A 97 -8.31 1.76 29.92
CA LEU A 97 -8.36 2.50 31.18
C LEU A 97 -7.36 1.95 32.21
N GLU A 98 -7.08 0.64 32.12
CA GLU A 98 -6.00 -0.01 32.84
C GLU A 98 -5.07 -0.70 31.84
N ALA A 99 -3.75 -0.58 32.05
CA ALA A 99 -2.78 -1.22 31.15
C ALA A 99 -2.90 -2.75 31.27
N PRO A 100 -3.31 -3.47 30.20
CA PRO A 100 -3.50 -4.91 30.27
C PRO A 100 -2.15 -5.61 30.46
N LYS A 101 -1.84 -6.00 31.70
CA LYS A 101 -0.63 -6.72 32.10
C LYS A 101 -0.95 -8.22 32.12
N GLN A 102 -0.16 -9.00 31.37
CA GLN A 102 -0.27 -10.47 31.30
C GLN A 102 -1.59 -11.06 30.77
N ASP A 103 -2.50 -10.22 30.26
CA ASP A 103 -3.77 -10.65 29.66
C ASP A 103 -3.56 -11.37 28.31
N SER A 104 -4.00 -12.64 28.22
CA SER A 104 -3.96 -13.44 27.00
C SER A 104 -4.93 -12.95 25.93
N ASN A 105 -6.10 -12.47 26.32
CA ASN A 105 -7.08 -11.87 25.41
C ASN A 105 -6.48 -10.60 24.80
N PHE A 106 -5.68 -9.86 25.56
CA PHE A 106 -5.07 -8.63 25.05
C PHE A 106 -4.00 -8.92 24.02
N ARG A 107 -3.25 -10.02 24.17
CA ARG A 107 -2.31 -10.48 23.13
C ARG A 107 -3.04 -10.79 21.83
N PHE A 108 -4.23 -11.39 21.90
CA PHE A 108 -5.07 -11.63 20.74
C PHE A 108 -5.56 -10.31 20.13
N LEU A 109 -6.21 -9.45 20.91
CA LEU A 109 -6.72 -8.16 20.46
C LEU A 109 -5.62 -7.27 19.86
N ARG A 110 -4.43 -7.22 20.47
CA ARG A 110 -3.30 -6.46 19.93
C ARG A 110 -2.89 -6.95 18.54
N ARG A 111 -2.94 -8.27 18.28
CA ARG A 111 -2.70 -8.80 16.93
C ARG A 111 -3.79 -8.38 15.96
N VAL A 112 -5.05 -8.34 16.40
CA VAL A 112 -6.17 -7.83 15.59
C VAL A 112 -5.94 -6.34 15.28
N LEU A 113 -5.72 -5.50 16.29
CA LEU A 113 -5.46 -4.06 16.14
C LEU A 113 -4.31 -3.78 15.14
N LEU A 114 -3.17 -4.44 15.31
CA LEU A 114 -2.03 -4.25 14.41
C LEU A 114 -2.28 -4.84 13.01
N GLY A 115 -3.01 -5.96 12.91
CA GLY A 115 -3.42 -6.55 11.64
C GLY A 115 -4.35 -5.63 10.85
N GLU A 116 -5.23 -4.91 11.54
CA GLU A 116 -6.09 -3.87 10.99
C GLU A 116 -5.41 -2.49 10.89
N ARG A 117 -4.06 -2.48 10.97
CA ARG A 117 -3.24 -1.28 10.78
C ARG A 117 -3.58 -0.14 11.74
N ALA A 118 -3.80 -0.47 13.01
CA ALA A 118 -3.79 0.50 14.09
C ALA A 118 -2.36 0.97 14.40
N LEU A 119 -2.19 2.26 14.68
CA LEU A 119 -0.95 2.83 15.15
C LEU A 119 -0.88 2.69 16.67
N ALA A 120 0.06 1.89 17.18
CA ALA A 120 0.28 1.78 18.62
C ALA A 120 1.13 2.96 19.12
N LEU A 121 0.53 3.90 19.86
CA LEU A 121 1.28 4.98 20.52
C LEU A 121 1.97 4.47 21.80
N THR A 122 1.25 3.66 22.57
CA THR A 122 1.76 3.00 23.76
C THR A 122 1.21 1.58 23.82
N ARG A 123 1.49 0.84 24.91
CA ARG A 123 0.88 -0.47 25.12
C ARG A 123 -0.65 -0.42 25.21
N GLY A 124 -1.22 0.66 25.72
CA GLY A 124 -2.67 0.80 25.98
C GLY A 124 -3.36 1.87 25.13
N VAL A 125 -2.67 2.46 24.15
CA VAL A 125 -3.24 3.50 23.30
C VAL A 125 -2.96 3.18 21.84
N PHE A 126 -4.02 3.04 21.06
CA PHE A 126 -3.97 2.76 19.63
C PHE A 126 -4.76 3.81 18.86
N LEU A 127 -4.27 4.21 17.69
CA LEU A 127 -4.95 5.15 16.81
C LEU A 127 -5.31 4.52 15.47
N PHE A 128 -6.48 4.87 14.95
CA PHE A 128 -6.91 4.56 13.59
C PHE A 128 -7.07 5.85 12.79
N PRO A 129 -6.51 5.94 11.56
CA PRO A 129 -6.88 6.99 10.62
C PRO A 129 -8.29 6.72 10.11
N GLY A 130 -9.23 7.57 10.50
CA GLY A 130 -10.65 7.40 10.25
C GLY A 130 -11.27 6.36 11.20
N TYR A 131 -12.34 5.71 10.73
CA TYR A 131 -13.17 4.85 11.56
C TYR A 131 -12.48 3.55 12.01
N ILE A 132 -12.93 3.04 13.15
CA ILE A 132 -12.53 1.73 13.66
C ILE A 132 -13.23 0.63 12.86
N PRO A 133 -12.49 -0.36 12.33
CA PRO A 133 -13.10 -1.49 11.62
C PRO A 133 -14.07 -2.28 12.51
N GLU A 134 -15.17 -2.78 11.93
CA GLU A 134 -16.21 -3.53 12.65
C GLU A 134 -15.65 -4.70 13.47
N LYS A 135 -14.66 -5.41 12.90
CA LYS A 135 -13.98 -6.52 13.57
C LYS A 135 -13.28 -6.07 14.87
N VAL A 136 -12.63 -4.90 14.86
CA VAL A 136 -12.01 -4.35 16.07
C VAL A 136 -13.09 -3.92 17.05
N SER A 137 -14.14 -3.26 16.56
CA SER A 137 -15.27 -2.83 17.40
C SER A 137 -15.92 -4.01 18.11
N TYR A 138 -16.13 -5.13 17.41
CA TYR A 138 -16.69 -6.36 17.97
C TYR A 138 -15.81 -6.92 19.09
N GLU A 139 -14.50 -7.05 18.87
CA GLU A 139 -13.58 -7.57 19.88
C GLU A 139 -13.49 -6.66 21.12
N LEU A 140 -13.54 -5.34 20.92
CA LEU A 140 -13.56 -4.36 22.00
C LEU A 140 -14.82 -4.50 22.86
N HIS A 141 -16.00 -4.58 22.24
CA HIS A 141 -17.25 -4.78 22.97
C HIS A 141 -17.33 -6.15 23.64
N HIS A 142 -16.86 -7.21 22.98
CA HIS A 142 -16.99 -8.56 23.52
C HIS A 142 -16.04 -8.85 24.69
N SER A 143 -14.80 -8.36 24.63
CA SER A 143 -13.76 -8.72 25.59
C SER A 143 -13.37 -7.60 26.57
N TYR A 144 -13.73 -6.35 26.30
CA TYR A 144 -13.25 -5.18 27.05
C TYR A 144 -14.34 -4.14 27.32
N GLU A 145 -15.61 -4.55 27.36
CA GLU A 145 -16.70 -3.66 27.75
C GLU A 145 -16.40 -3.01 29.11
N GLY A 146 -16.53 -1.69 29.19
CA GLY A 146 -16.21 -0.91 30.40
C GLY A 146 -14.72 -0.73 30.72
N ALA A 147 -13.82 -1.46 30.06
CA ALA A 147 -12.36 -1.37 30.26
C ALA A 147 -11.63 -0.54 29.20
N VAL A 148 -12.34 -0.13 28.14
CA VAL A 148 -11.79 0.63 27.02
C VAL A 148 -12.64 1.85 26.70
N MET A 149 -11.98 2.95 26.41
CA MET A 149 -12.57 4.17 25.87
C MET A 149 -12.21 4.29 24.40
N VAL A 150 -13.23 4.56 23.57
CA VAL A 150 -13.08 4.79 22.15
C VAL A 150 -13.56 6.21 21.84
N ALA A 151 -12.71 7.04 21.27
CA ALA A 151 -13.05 8.44 21.00
C ALA A 151 -12.48 8.93 19.66
N PRO A 152 -13.29 9.60 18.82
CA PRO A 152 -12.78 10.35 17.68
C PRO A 152 -12.14 11.66 18.13
N PHE A 153 -11.08 12.08 17.46
CA PHE A 153 -10.49 13.41 17.61
C PHE A 153 -9.87 13.86 16.28
N ARG A 154 -9.97 15.16 15.99
CA ARG A 154 -9.38 15.77 14.78
C ARG A 154 -8.25 16.74 15.10
N LYS A 155 -8.20 17.23 16.33
CA LYS A 155 -7.26 18.25 16.75
C LYS A 155 -6.63 17.83 18.07
N TRP A 156 -5.31 17.90 18.10
CA TRP A 156 -4.54 17.73 19.31
C TRP A 156 -4.61 19.03 20.10
N THR A 157 -4.97 18.94 21.39
CA THR A 157 -4.96 20.10 22.29
C THR A 157 -3.55 20.48 22.70
N PHE A 158 -2.65 19.50 22.78
CA PHE A 158 -1.24 19.66 23.11
C PHE A 158 -0.41 18.54 22.45
N GLY A 159 0.86 18.83 22.17
CA GLY A 159 1.76 17.95 21.40
C GLY A 159 1.74 18.26 19.90
N ASP A 160 2.87 17.97 19.25
CA ASP A 160 3.03 18.10 17.80
C ASP A 160 2.76 16.73 17.16
N ASP A 161 1.60 16.61 16.50
CA ASP A 161 1.17 15.36 15.86
C ASP A 161 2.10 14.96 14.71
N LYS A 162 2.61 15.91 13.94
CA LYS A 162 3.61 15.66 12.90
C LYS A 162 4.90 15.07 13.49
N GLN A 163 5.34 15.51 14.66
CA GLN A 163 6.49 14.89 15.33
C GLN A 163 6.17 13.50 15.90
N ILE A 164 5.04 13.36 16.59
CA ILE A 164 4.66 12.10 17.26
C ILE A 164 4.36 11.02 16.20
N ILE A 165 3.42 11.29 15.29
CA ILE A 165 3.03 10.35 14.24
C ILE A 165 4.17 10.19 13.23
N GLY A 166 4.84 11.29 12.87
CA GLY A 166 5.95 11.28 11.92
C GLY A 166 7.13 10.43 12.39
N SER A 167 7.44 10.43 13.69
CA SER A 167 8.50 9.57 14.24
C SER A 167 8.11 8.10 14.27
N ILE A 168 6.90 7.77 14.73
CA ILE A 168 6.45 6.36 14.84
C ILE A 168 6.32 5.72 13.46
N LEU A 169 5.74 6.44 12.49
CA LEU A 169 5.55 5.96 11.12
C LEU A 169 6.74 6.25 10.20
N ARG A 170 7.78 6.94 10.70
CA ARG A 170 8.95 7.38 9.91
C ARG A 170 8.56 8.12 8.62
N ILE A 171 7.57 9.00 8.72
CA ILE A 171 6.95 9.67 7.56
C ILE A 171 7.98 10.53 6.80
N SER A 172 8.94 11.15 7.51
CA SER A 172 10.02 11.89 6.86
C SER A 172 10.89 11.02 5.95
N ASP A 173 11.21 9.79 6.38
CA ASP A 173 12.02 8.85 5.62
C ASP A 173 11.25 8.37 4.38
N LEU A 174 9.94 8.14 4.54
CA LEU A 174 9.04 7.80 3.44
C LEU A 174 8.94 8.95 2.41
N ALA A 175 8.74 10.19 2.89
CA ALA A 175 8.70 11.39 2.05
C ALA A 175 9.98 11.58 1.23
N ASN A 176 11.14 11.39 1.87
CA ASN A 176 12.45 11.45 1.20
C ASN A 176 12.59 10.33 0.16
N THR A 177 12.13 9.13 0.48
CA THR A 177 12.16 7.98 -0.43
C THR A 177 11.33 8.24 -1.68
N TYR A 178 10.08 8.70 -1.53
CA TYR A 178 9.21 9.04 -2.65
C TYR A 178 9.73 10.22 -3.47
N SER A 179 10.27 11.25 -2.83
CA SER A 179 10.89 12.38 -3.53
C SER A 179 12.11 11.94 -4.36
N SER A 180 12.91 10.99 -3.86
CA SER A 180 14.04 10.43 -4.59
C SER A 180 13.57 9.62 -5.81
N ILE A 181 12.57 8.75 -5.61
CA ILE A 181 11.97 7.92 -6.67
C ILE A 181 11.34 8.81 -7.76
N SER A 182 10.60 9.85 -7.36
CA SER A 182 9.99 10.83 -8.29
C SER A 182 11.04 11.43 -9.23
N LYS A 183 12.15 11.94 -8.67
CA LYS A 183 13.27 12.48 -9.47
C LYS A 183 13.91 11.46 -10.40
N GLU A 184 13.99 10.19 -9.99
CA GLU A 184 14.51 9.12 -10.84
C GLU A 184 13.56 8.82 -12.01
N ILE A 185 12.24 8.81 -11.78
CA ILE A 185 11.24 8.67 -12.83
C ILE A 185 11.31 9.83 -13.81
N ASP A 186 11.39 11.08 -13.33
CA ASP A 186 11.51 12.27 -14.17
C ASP A 186 12.73 12.20 -15.09
N ARG A 187 13.89 11.79 -14.55
CA ARG A 187 15.11 11.58 -15.35
C ARG A 187 14.94 10.50 -16.42
N LEU A 188 14.19 9.43 -16.16
CA LEU A 188 13.91 8.40 -17.16
C LEU A 188 12.98 8.93 -18.26
N LEU A 189 12.01 9.77 -17.92
CA LEU A 189 11.13 10.43 -18.89
C LEU A 189 11.93 11.40 -19.79
N GLU A 190 12.81 12.21 -19.22
CA GLU A 190 13.71 13.11 -19.97
C GLU A 190 14.60 12.33 -20.94
N LYS A 191 15.25 11.24 -20.48
CA LYS A 191 16.12 10.41 -21.33
C LYS A 191 15.39 9.72 -22.48
N LYS A 192 14.18 9.21 -22.25
CA LYS A 192 13.35 8.60 -23.31
C LYS A 192 13.01 9.59 -24.43
N THR A 193 12.93 10.88 -24.10
CA THR A 193 12.64 11.94 -25.08
C THR A 193 13.84 12.23 -25.99
N ILE A 194 15.06 11.86 -25.57
CA ILE A 194 16.32 12.28 -26.22
C ILE A 194 17.05 11.12 -26.93
N GLU A 195 16.93 9.86 -26.48
CA GLU A 195 17.66 8.74 -27.12
C GLU A 195 16.84 7.44 -27.21
N LYS A 196 16.80 6.82 -28.40
CA LYS A 196 16.38 5.41 -28.62
C LYS A 196 17.41 4.40 -28.04
N ARG A 197 18.02 4.67 -26.88
CA ARG A 197 19.07 3.80 -26.33
C ARG A 197 18.50 2.69 -25.44
N ALA A 198 18.82 1.46 -25.86
CA ALA A 198 18.82 0.19 -25.14
C ALA A 198 17.60 -0.11 -24.26
N VAL A 199 16.57 -0.69 -24.89
CA VAL A 199 15.36 -1.27 -24.27
C VAL A 199 15.66 -2.09 -22.99
N ASN A 200 16.81 -2.77 -22.92
CA ASN A 200 17.18 -3.61 -21.79
C ASN A 200 17.64 -2.83 -20.55
N GLN A 201 18.45 -1.77 -20.71
CA GLN A 201 18.90 -0.97 -19.55
C GLN A 201 17.72 -0.22 -18.93
N SER A 202 16.84 0.33 -19.76
CA SER A 202 15.60 0.97 -19.29
C SER A 202 14.72 0.00 -18.49
N LYS A 203 14.61 -1.27 -18.90
CA LYS A 203 13.87 -2.29 -18.15
C LYS A 203 14.48 -2.59 -16.78
N ILE A 204 15.81 -2.63 -16.69
CA ILE A 204 16.53 -2.83 -15.42
C ILE A 204 16.27 -1.64 -14.49
N ASP A 205 16.37 -0.42 -15.01
CA ASP A 205 16.16 0.81 -14.23
C ASP A 205 14.71 0.86 -13.70
N ILE A 206 13.72 0.57 -14.55
CA ILE A 206 12.31 0.53 -14.13
C ILE A 206 12.06 -0.55 -13.08
N SER A 207 12.61 -1.76 -13.26
CA SER A 207 12.50 -2.83 -12.26
C SER A 207 13.08 -2.38 -10.92
N SER A 208 14.26 -1.76 -10.92
CA SER A 208 14.91 -1.29 -9.69
C SER A 208 14.11 -0.19 -8.98
N ILE A 209 13.56 0.77 -9.74
CA ILE A 209 12.69 1.81 -9.21
C ILE A 209 11.41 1.18 -8.62
N PHE A 210 10.79 0.24 -9.34
CA PHE A 210 9.61 -0.45 -8.86
C PHE A 210 9.87 -1.23 -7.57
N ASP A 211 11.01 -1.92 -7.47
CA ASP A 211 11.38 -2.69 -6.27
C ASP A 211 11.46 -1.78 -5.03
N ARG A 212 12.09 -0.62 -5.16
CA ARG A 212 12.19 0.38 -4.08
C ARG A 212 10.83 0.98 -3.74
N LEU A 213 10.04 1.32 -4.76
CA LEU A 213 8.70 1.87 -4.59
C LEU A 213 7.76 0.88 -3.89
N PHE A 214 7.77 -0.38 -4.31
CA PHE A 214 6.99 -1.45 -3.71
C PHE A 214 7.36 -1.66 -2.24
N THR A 215 8.67 -1.69 -1.92
CA THR A 215 9.16 -1.81 -0.54
C THR A 215 8.69 -0.63 0.32
N ALA A 216 8.71 0.59 -0.22
CA ALA A 216 8.23 1.77 0.48
C ALA A 216 6.70 1.72 0.71
N LEU A 217 5.92 1.33 -0.31
CA LEU A 217 4.47 1.16 -0.22
C LEU A 217 4.04 0.16 0.87
N GLN A 218 4.77 -0.95 1.04
CA GLN A 218 4.45 -1.94 2.09
C GLN A 218 4.48 -1.36 3.51
N ASN A 219 5.23 -0.28 3.72
CA ASN A 219 5.37 0.41 5.00
C ASN A 219 4.53 1.71 5.05
N ASP A 220 3.92 2.11 3.94
CA ASP A 220 3.11 3.33 3.88
C ASP A 220 1.73 3.11 4.51
N PHE A 221 1.45 3.89 5.55
CA PHE A 221 0.19 3.86 6.29
C PHE A 221 -0.96 4.58 5.57
N GLY A 222 -0.67 5.20 4.43
CA GLY A 222 -1.61 5.92 3.57
C GLY A 222 -1.98 7.31 4.08
N VAL A 223 -1.14 7.93 4.92
CA VAL A 223 -1.39 9.24 5.54
C VAL A 223 -0.36 10.31 5.15
N LEU A 224 0.60 9.97 4.29
CA LEU A 224 1.72 10.85 3.93
C LEU A 224 1.25 12.21 3.41
N HIS A 225 0.20 12.23 2.58
CA HIS A 225 -0.32 13.43 1.92
C HIS A 225 -0.77 14.52 2.91
N GLU A 226 -1.18 14.14 4.12
CA GLU A 226 -1.57 15.10 5.14
C GLU A 226 -0.34 15.77 5.79
N TYR A 227 0.75 15.03 5.97
CA TYR A 227 1.96 15.55 6.64
C TYR A 227 2.97 16.20 5.68
N TYR A 228 2.98 15.76 4.42
CA TYR A 228 3.87 16.21 3.34
C TYR A 228 3.09 16.36 2.02
N PRO A 229 2.14 17.31 1.92
CA PRO A 229 1.26 17.46 0.75
C PRO A 229 1.98 17.80 -0.56
N GLN A 230 3.20 18.33 -0.48
CA GLN A 230 4.04 18.62 -1.63
C GLN A 230 4.74 17.39 -2.23
N VAL A 231 4.74 16.25 -1.54
CA VAL A 231 5.38 15.01 -2.00
C VAL A 231 4.34 14.15 -2.70
N GLN A 232 4.67 13.72 -3.91
CA GLN A 232 3.83 12.81 -4.70
C GLN A 232 3.59 11.50 -3.92
N SER A 233 2.34 10.99 -3.95
CA SER A 233 2.01 9.74 -3.24
C SER A 233 2.67 8.53 -3.91
N GLY A 234 2.89 7.47 -3.13
CA GLY A 234 3.45 6.23 -3.68
C GLY A 234 2.59 5.62 -4.78
N VAL A 235 1.26 5.76 -4.68
CA VAL A 235 0.31 5.29 -5.70
C VAL A 235 0.45 6.10 -6.99
N ASP A 236 0.60 7.42 -6.89
CA ASP A 236 0.82 8.27 -8.07
C ASP A 236 2.15 7.96 -8.74
N LEU A 237 3.19 7.62 -7.96
CA LEU A 237 4.48 7.16 -8.52
C LEU A 237 4.35 5.82 -9.25
N VAL A 238 3.49 4.91 -8.77
CA VAL A 238 3.18 3.66 -9.50
C VAL A 238 2.54 4.01 -10.84
N TYR A 239 1.59 4.95 -10.87
CA TYR A 239 0.95 5.38 -12.12
C TYR A 239 1.95 6.06 -13.07
N SER A 240 2.84 6.92 -12.58
CA SER A 240 3.91 7.51 -13.40
C SER A 240 4.79 6.44 -14.03
N LEU A 241 5.17 5.41 -13.28
CA LEU A 241 6.00 4.32 -13.77
C LEU A 241 5.28 3.41 -14.78
N GLN A 242 4.00 3.13 -14.52
CA GLN A 242 3.12 2.39 -15.43
C GLN A 242 2.95 3.11 -16.78
N ASN A 243 2.81 4.43 -16.77
CA ASN A 243 2.68 5.25 -17.98
C ASN A 243 3.98 5.28 -18.78
N LEU A 244 5.13 5.32 -18.09
CA LEU A 244 6.44 5.23 -18.72
C LEU A 244 6.61 3.93 -19.51
N VAL A 245 6.08 2.81 -19.01
CA VAL A 245 6.12 1.52 -19.72
C VAL A 245 5.15 1.49 -20.89
N ALA A 246 3.93 2.02 -20.74
CA ALA A 246 2.93 2.03 -21.81
C ALA A 246 3.34 2.87 -23.04
N MET A 247 4.22 3.86 -22.87
CA MET A 247 4.74 4.69 -23.97
C MET A 247 5.91 4.07 -24.76
N GLY A 248 6.47 2.94 -24.32
CA GLY A 248 7.64 2.30 -24.96
C GLY A 248 7.30 1.00 -25.67
#